data_AF-A0A3B1E100-F1
#
_entry.id   AF-A0A3B1E100-F1
#
_cell.length_a   1.000
_cell.length_b   1.000
_cell.length_c   1.000
_cell.angle_alpha   90.00
_cell.angle_beta   90.00
_cell.angle_gamma   90.00
#
_symmetry.space_group_name_H-M   'P 1'
#
loop_
_entity.id
_entity.type
_entity.pdbx_description
1 polymer ?
#
loop_
_entity_poly.entity_id
_entity_poly.type
_entity_poly.pdbx_seq_one_letter_code
_entity_poly.pdbx_strand_id
1 'polypeptide(L)' 'MPETNEQQRRYKEFLDLLPLTLSLAGLPESERGKYYLDEQIEARSYTIRHAYKHARRIARECIQK' A
#
# COMPACT_ATOMS: atom_id res chain seq x y z
N MET A 1 -15.92 5.32 -21.55
CA MET A 1 -16.08 4.33 -20.46
C MET A 1 -15.68 4.99 -19.13
N PRO A 2 -16.63 5.50 -18.34
CA PRO A 2 -16.34 6.18 -17.06
C PRO A 2 -15.58 5.29 -16.06
N GLU A 3 -15.77 3.97 -16.14
CA GLU A 3 -15.08 2.98 -15.30
C GLU A 3 -13.55 3.00 -15.48
N THR A 4 -13.07 3.23 -16.70
CA THR A 4 -11.63 3.33 -17.01
C THR A 4 -11.01 4.55 -16.33
N ASN A 5 -11.74 5.68 -16.28
CA ASN A 5 -11.25 6.91 -15.66
C ASN A 5 -11.20 6.79 -14.13
N GLU A 6 -12.19 6.13 -13.51
CA GLU A 6 -12.16 5.88 -12.06
C GLU A 6 -11.05 4.93 -11.65
N GLN A 7 -10.82 3.88 -12.44
CA GLN A 7 -9.74 2.92 -12.19
C GLN A 7 -8.36 3.60 -12.29
N GLN A 8 -8.15 4.44 -13.30
CA GLN A 8 -6.92 5.24 -13.44
C GLN A 8 -6.73 6.20 -12.25
N ARG A 9 -7.80 6.87 -11.81
CA ARG A 9 -7.74 7.75 -10.62
C ARG A 9 -7.34 6.98 -9.36
N ARG A 10 -7.96 5.82 -9.11
CA ARG A 10 -7.64 4.95 -7.95
C ARG A 10 -6.22 4.40 -8.03
N TYR A 11 -5.74 4.05 -9.23
CA TYR A 11 -4.37 3.60 -9.44
C TYR A 11 -3.37 4.70 -9.10
N LYS A 12 -3.61 5.94 -9.55
CA LYS A 12 -2.77 7.09 -9.20
C LYS A 12 -2.79 7.39 -7.70
N GLU A 13 -3.97 7.40 -7.08
CA GLU A 13 -4.12 7.57 -5.62
C GLU A 13 -3.29 6.52 -4.86
N PHE A 14 -3.32 5.26 -5.31
CA PHE A 14 -2.51 4.19 -4.72
C PHE A 14 -1.01 4.46 -4.85
N LEU A 15 -0.53 4.81 -6.06
CA LEU A 15 0.89 5.10 -6.30
C LEU A 15 1.38 6.29 -5.45
N ASP A 16 0.58 7.35 -5.36
CA ASP A 16 0.92 8.55 -4.57
C ASP A 16 0.99 8.23 -3.07
N LEU A 17 0.19 7.27 -2.58
CA LEU A 17 0.19 6.81 -1.19
C LEU A 17 1.19 5.70 -0.87
N LEU A 18 1.91 5.14 -1.87
CA LEU A 18 2.85 4.05 -1.66
C LEU A 18 3.96 4.38 -0.64
N PRO A 19 4.63 5.54 -0.66
CA PRO A 19 5.70 5.85 0.30
C PRO A 19 5.21 5.85 1.76
N LEU A 20 4.04 6.43 2.02
CA LEU A 20 3.43 6.43 3.35
C LEU A 20 2.98 5.01 3.74
N THR A 21 2.41 4.26 2.80
CA THR A 21 2.00 2.86 3.00
C THR A 21 3.17 1.99 3.43
N LEU A 22 4.31 2.07 2.73
CA LEU A 22 5.51 1.28 3.06
C LEU A 22 6.11 1.70 4.40
N SER A 23 6.16 3.01 4.68
CA SER A 23 6.62 3.54 5.97
C SER A 23 5.77 3.04 7.14
N LEU A 24 4.44 3.02 6.99
CA LEU A 24 3.52 2.49 8.02
C LEU A 24 3.56 0.96 8.14
N ALA A 25 3.82 0.25 7.03
CA ALA A 25 3.93 -1.19 7.04
C ALA A 25 5.16 -1.68 7.83
N GLY A 26 6.25 -0.90 7.83
CA GLY A 26 7.44 -1.17 8.64
C GLY A 26 8.11 -2.52 8.35
N LEU A 27 7.87 -3.10 7.17
CA LEU A 27 8.41 -4.41 6.81
C LEU A 27 9.91 -4.29 6.52
N PRO A 28 10.73 -5.26 6.99
CA PRO A 28 12.14 -5.29 6.63
C PRO A 28 12.30 -5.53 5.13
N GLU A 29 13.39 -4.99 4.57
CA GLU A 29 13.81 -5.30 3.20
C GLU A 29 14.10 -6.81 3.04
N SER A 30 13.96 -7.29 1.81
CA SER A 30 14.30 -8.67 1.48
C SER A 30 15.80 -8.91 1.64
N GLU A 31 16.16 -9.96 2.36
CA GLU A 31 17.55 -10.38 2.45
C GLU A 31 18.06 -10.86 1.09
N ARG A 32 19.26 -10.39 0.70
CA ARG A 32 19.86 -10.76 -0.59
C ARG A 32 20.06 -12.27 -0.68
N GLY A 33 19.62 -12.86 -1.79
CA GLY A 33 19.80 -14.29 -2.07
C GLY A 33 18.86 -15.22 -1.29
N LYS A 34 17.93 -14.69 -0.48
CA LYS A 34 16.90 -15.50 0.19
C LYS A 34 15.56 -15.32 -0.50
N TYR A 35 14.89 -16.43 -0.73
CA TYR A 35 13.51 -16.45 -1.19
C TYR A 35 12.55 -16.50 -0.01
N TYR A 36 11.37 -15.94 -0.21
CA TYR A 36 10.27 -16.09 0.73
C TYR A 36 9.49 -17.36 0.42
N LEU A 37 8.98 -18.00 1.46
CA LEU A 37 7.90 -18.98 1.37
C LEU A 37 6.57 -18.25 1.13
N ASP A 38 5.57 -18.98 0.63
CA ASP A 38 4.25 -18.43 0.33
C ASP A 38 3.61 -17.76 1.55
N GLU A 39 3.70 -18.39 2.73
CA GLU A 39 3.19 -17.83 3.99
C GLU A 39 3.86 -16.50 4.35
N GLN A 40 5.16 -16.36 4.07
CA GLN A 40 5.89 -15.11 4.33
C GLN A 40 5.45 -14.01 3.37
N ILE A 41 5.22 -14.34 2.09
CA ILE A 41 4.66 -13.40 1.11
C ILE A 41 3.25 -12.98 1.50
N GLU A 42 2.42 -13.92 1.95
CA GLU A 42 1.04 -13.63 2.34
C GLU A 42 0.98 -12.74 3.58
N ALA A 43 1.81 -13.02 4.59
CA ALA A 43 1.95 -12.16 5.78
C ALA A 43 2.37 -10.73 5.41
N ARG A 44 3.38 -10.59 4.54
CA ARG A 44 3.83 -9.27 4.06
C ARG A 44 2.73 -8.55 3.27
N SER A 45 2.01 -9.26 2.41
CA SER A 45 0.90 -8.72 1.61
C SER A 45 -0.27 -8.28 2.48
N TYR A 46 -0.58 -9.03 3.56
CA TYR A 46 -1.57 -8.64 4.55
C TYR A 46 -1.18 -7.33 5.24
N THR A 47 0.07 -7.21 5.69
CA THR A 47 0.59 -5.99 6.33
C THR A 47 0.50 -4.78 5.40
N ILE A 48 0.94 -4.90 4.14
CA ILE A 48 0.87 -3.80 3.16
C ILE A 48 -0.58 -3.36 2.94
N ARG A 49 -1.52 -4.30 2.78
CA ARG A 49 -2.95 -3.97 2.61
C ARG A 49 -3.51 -3.21 3.81
N HIS A 50 -3.16 -3.62 5.02
CA HIS A 50 -3.60 -2.94 6.23
C HIS A 50 -3.00 -1.53 6.33
N ALA A 51 -1.69 -1.39 6.09
CA ALA A 51 -1.02 -0.10 6.07
C ALA A 51 -1.60 0.86 5.03
N TYR A 52 -1.96 0.38 3.84
CA TYR A 52 -2.60 1.21 2.80
C TYR A 52 -3.94 1.78 3.27
N LYS A 53 -4.75 0.98 3.99
CA LYS A 53 -6.02 1.48 4.56
C LYS A 53 -5.79 2.62 5.55
N HIS A 54 -4.76 2.50 6.39
CA HIS A 54 -4.38 3.56 7.33
C HIS A 54 -3.81 4.80 6.64
N ALA A 55 -2.88 4.62 5.68
CA ALA A 55 -2.32 5.71 4.89
C ALA A 55 -3.41 6.53 4.20
N ARG A 56 -4.38 5.85 3.58
CA ARG A 56 -5.50 6.49 2.91
C ARG A 56 -6.43 7.22 3.88
N ARG A 57 -6.68 6.66 5.06
CA ARG A 57 -7.48 7.30 6.11
C ARG A 57 -6.80 8.60 6.58
N ILE A 58 -5.52 8.53 6.94
CA ILE A 58 -4.74 9.68 7.40
C ILE A 58 -4.69 10.76 6.31
N ALA A 59 -4.39 10.38 5.06
CA ALA A 59 -4.33 11.34 3.95
C ALA A 59 -5.65 12.10 3.78
N ARG A 60 -6.80 11.41 3.92
CA ARG A 60 -8.12 12.04 3.87
C ARG A 60 -8.35 12.98 5.05
N GLU A 61 -8.02 12.54 6.27
CA GLU A 61 -8.12 13.34 7.49
C GLU A 61 -7.24 14.60 7.42
N CYS A 62 -6.08 14.56 6.76
CA CYS A 62 -5.21 15.72 6.58
C CYS A 62 -5.72 16.74 5.53
N ILE A 63 -6.53 16.30 4.57
CA ILE A 63 -7.03 17.14 3.47
C ILE A 63 -8.43 17.70 3.77
N GLN A 64 -9.28 16.92 4.43
CA GLN A 64 -10.61 17.33 4.85
C GLN A 64 -10.48 18.07 6.19
N LYS A 65 -10.48 19.41 6.15
CA LYS A 65 -10.69 20.24 7.34
C LYS A 65 -12.13 20.15 7.83
#